data_AF-A0A9D9ID13-F1
#
_entry.id   AF-A0A9D9ID13-F1
#
_cell.length_a   1.000
_cell.length_b   1.000
_cell.length_c   1.000
_cell.angle_alpha   90.00
_cell.angle_beta   90.00
_cell.angle_gamma   90.00
#
_symmetry.space_group_name_H-M   'P 1'
#
loop_
_entity.id
_entity.type
_entity.pdbx_description
1 polymer ?
#
loop_
_entity_poly.entity_id
_entity_poly.type
_entity_poly.pdbx_seq_one_letter_code
_entity_poly.pdbx_strand_id
1 'polypeptide(L)'
;MKKTLLIALLMMVSAILFAGPFGMEFGWSLEELEASGVYTWEPTRQGSVTSYWASPTKPHSQLSLYIIFIDDEYGLFDIRSVADASYSESQIRTLYNTLKSQLSSVYGDPEEYDEIDWLSGLTGSGNFIRSLFHGDRILNSTWYLDSTEYDDA
;
A
#
# COMPACT_ATOMS: atom_id res chain seq x y z
N MET A 1 34.72 6.84 -26.35
CA MET A 1 33.48 6.28 -26.95
C MET A 1 32.99 5.02 -26.22
N LYS A 2 33.84 4.02 -25.91
CA LYS A 2 33.40 2.83 -25.15
C LYS A 2 33.00 3.13 -23.69
N LYS A 3 33.68 4.07 -23.03
CA LYS A 3 33.42 4.46 -21.62
C LYS A 3 32.12 5.28 -21.45
N THR A 4 31.74 6.07 -22.46
CA THR A 4 30.50 6.85 -22.45
C THR A 4 29.26 5.98 -22.67
N LEU A 5 29.39 4.91 -23.46
CA LEU A 5 28.33 3.93 -23.67
C LEU A 5 28.00 3.14 -22.38
N LEU A 6 29.02 2.81 -21.59
CA LEU A 6 28.86 2.09 -20.32
C LEU A 6 28.15 2.93 -19.25
N ILE A 7 28.42 4.23 -19.22
CA ILE A 7 27.76 5.19 -18.31
C ILE A 7 26.29 5.38 -18.71
N ALA A 8 26.00 5.47 -20.02
CA ALA A 8 24.62 5.56 -20.52
C ALA A 8 23.82 4.28 -20.21
N LEU A 9 24.45 3.10 -20.33
CA LEU A 9 23.83 1.82 -19.96
C LEU A 9 23.57 1.71 -18.45
N LEU A 10 24.50 2.20 -17.61
CA LEU A 10 24.33 2.20 -16.14
C LEU A 10 23.17 3.10 -15.70
N MET A 11 23.00 4.27 -16.34
CA MET A 11 21.91 5.20 -16.02
C MET A 11 20.53 4.69 -16.48
N MET A 12 20.49 3.79 -17.47
CA MET A 12 19.26 3.16 -17.94
C MET A 12 18.81 2.03 -16.98
N VAL A 13 19.75 1.33 -16.33
CA VAL A 13 19.44 0.28 -15.35
C VAL A 13 18.97 0.86 -14.01
N SER A 14 19.40 2.07 -13.63
CA SER A 14 18.93 2.72 -12.39
C SER A 14 17.44 3.10 -12.40
N ALA A 15 16.82 3.20 -13.58
CA ALA A 15 15.38 3.50 -13.70
C ALA A 15 14.48 2.30 -13.34
N ILE A 16 15.03 1.08 -13.28
CA ILE A 16 14.28 -0.17 -13.09
C ILE A 16 14.25 -0.62 -11.61
N LEU A 17 14.87 0.13 -10.70
CA LEU A 17 15.09 -0.31 -9.31
C LEU A 17 14.09 0.22 -8.28
N PHE A 18 13.11 1.02 -8.70
CA PHE A 18 12.01 1.41 -7.81
C PHE A 18 10.92 0.34 -7.85
N ALA A 19 11.14 -0.74 -7.12
CA ALA A 19 10.06 -1.66 -6.79
C ALA A 19 8.97 -0.87 -6.05
N GLY A 20 7.71 -1.06 -6.45
CA GLY A 20 6.56 -0.41 -5.84
C GLY A 20 6.35 -0.82 -4.36
N PRO A 21 5.21 -0.45 -3.76
CA PRO A 21 4.97 -0.70 -2.33
C PRO A 21 5.25 -2.16 -1.94
N PHE A 22 6.01 -2.32 -0.86
CA PHE A 22 6.46 -3.61 -0.33
C PHE A 22 7.28 -4.49 -1.29
N GLY A 23 7.85 -3.90 -2.34
CA GLY A 23 8.60 -4.62 -3.36
C GLY A 23 7.73 -5.25 -4.44
N MET A 24 6.49 -4.77 -4.60
CA MET A 24 5.52 -5.22 -5.60
C MET A 24 5.10 -4.05 -6.47
N GLU A 25 4.97 -4.28 -7.77
CA GLU A 25 4.56 -3.24 -8.73
C GLU A 25 3.13 -3.46 -9.20
N PHE A 26 2.38 -2.37 -9.34
CA PHE A 26 1.05 -2.41 -9.95
C PHE A 26 1.14 -2.95 -11.37
N GLY A 27 0.17 -3.76 -11.77
CA GLY A 27 0.16 -4.40 -13.09
C GLY A 27 0.81 -5.79 -13.14
N TRP A 28 1.61 -6.17 -12.15
CA TRP A 28 2.26 -7.49 -12.17
C TRP A 28 1.26 -8.64 -12.08
N SER A 29 1.45 -9.61 -12.97
CA SER A 29 0.80 -10.92 -12.90
C SER A 29 1.29 -11.73 -11.69
N LEU A 30 0.57 -12.82 -11.38
CA LEU A 30 1.00 -13.76 -10.35
C LEU A 30 2.39 -14.34 -10.64
N GLU A 31 2.68 -14.67 -11.90
CA GLU A 31 3.97 -15.24 -12.32
C GLU A 31 5.12 -14.24 -12.09
N GLU A 32 4.91 -12.96 -12.40
CA GLU A 32 5.91 -11.91 -12.16
C GLU A 32 6.17 -11.68 -10.67
N LEU A 33 5.11 -11.71 -9.85
CA LEU A 33 5.22 -11.63 -8.39
C LEU A 33 6.05 -12.79 -7.83
N GLU A 34 5.74 -14.02 -8.22
CA GLU A 34 6.49 -15.21 -7.78
C GLU A 34 7.96 -15.16 -8.27
N ALA A 35 8.18 -14.74 -9.51
CA ALA A 35 9.52 -14.56 -10.07
C ALA A 35 10.33 -13.47 -9.34
N SER A 36 9.67 -12.44 -8.80
CA SER A 36 10.30 -11.41 -7.96
C SER A 36 10.62 -11.89 -6.53
N GLY A 37 10.15 -13.08 -6.15
CA GLY A 37 10.35 -13.67 -4.83
C GLY A 37 9.25 -13.36 -3.82
N VAL A 38 8.08 -12.87 -4.27
CA VAL A 38 6.88 -12.77 -3.42
C VAL A 38 6.28 -14.16 -3.29
N TYR A 39 6.07 -14.61 -2.05
CA TYR A 39 5.39 -15.87 -1.80
C TYR A 39 3.90 -15.63 -1.57
N THR A 40 3.04 -16.35 -2.29
CA THR A 40 1.58 -16.22 -2.20
C THR A 40 0.92 -17.54 -1.78
N TRP A 41 -0.21 -17.48 -1.07
CA TRP A 41 -0.98 -18.67 -0.68
C TRP A 41 -2.48 -18.40 -0.48
N GLU A 42 -3.25 -19.47 -0.35
CA GLU A 42 -4.73 -19.48 -0.19
C GLU A 42 -5.48 -18.57 -1.18
N PRO A 43 -5.45 -18.89 -2.49
CA PRO A 43 -6.17 -18.12 -3.48
C PRO A 43 -7.68 -18.16 -3.23
N THR A 44 -8.31 -16.98 -3.28
CA THR A 44 -9.77 -16.83 -3.29
C THR A 44 -10.18 -16.06 -4.54
N ARG A 45 -10.98 -16.69 -5.41
CA ARG A 45 -11.39 -16.13 -6.70
C ARG A 45 -12.81 -15.59 -6.66
N GLN A 46 -13.00 -14.37 -7.16
CA GLN A 46 -14.29 -13.71 -7.34
C GLN A 46 -14.34 -13.00 -8.69
N GLY A 47 -14.98 -13.62 -9.69
CA GLY A 47 -15.01 -13.07 -11.05
C GLY A 47 -13.64 -13.14 -11.73
N SER A 48 -13.16 -12.01 -12.24
CA SER A 48 -11.82 -11.81 -12.83
C SER A 48 -10.74 -11.56 -11.78
N VAL A 49 -11.12 -11.34 -10.52
CA VAL A 49 -10.18 -11.01 -9.45
C VAL A 49 -9.87 -12.24 -8.61
N THR A 50 -8.58 -12.45 -8.33
CA THR A 50 -8.12 -13.44 -7.35
C THR A 50 -7.33 -12.72 -6.26
N SER A 51 -7.69 -12.96 -4.99
CA SER A 51 -6.96 -12.48 -3.83
C SER A 51 -6.08 -13.57 -3.23
N TYR A 52 -4.90 -13.18 -2.75
CA TYR A 52 -3.93 -14.07 -2.11
C TYR A 52 -3.44 -13.47 -0.81
N TRP A 53 -3.14 -14.31 0.18
CA TRP A 53 -2.18 -13.90 1.20
C TRP A 53 -0.79 -13.81 0.57
N ALA A 54 0.00 -12.82 1.00
CA ALA A 54 1.32 -12.57 0.46
C ALA A 54 2.38 -12.36 1.55
N SER A 55 3.60 -12.81 1.27
CA SER A 55 4.81 -12.46 1.99
C SER A 55 5.67 -11.60 1.06
N PRO A 56 5.61 -10.26 1.19
CA PRO A 56 6.36 -9.37 0.32
C PRO A 56 7.87 -9.47 0.55
N THR A 57 8.65 -9.04 -0.44
CA THR A 57 10.12 -9.01 -0.34
C THR A 57 10.63 -7.87 0.54
N LYS A 58 9.84 -6.79 0.68
CA LYS A 58 10.15 -5.62 1.53
C LYS A 58 8.99 -5.31 2.49
N PRO A 59 8.68 -6.19 3.46
CA PRO A 59 7.61 -5.95 4.42
C PRO A 59 7.92 -4.74 5.30
N HIS A 60 6.89 -4.00 5.69
CA HIS A 60 6.99 -2.99 6.72
C HIS A 60 7.00 -3.65 8.11
N SER A 61 7.92 -3.24 8.99
CA SER A 61 8.17 -3.88 10.29
C SER A 61 6.99 -3.83 11.28
N GLN A 62 6.04 -2.92 11.05
CA GLN A 62 4.84 -2.72 11.88
C GLN A 62 3.55 -3.28 11.26
N LEU A 63 3.64 -3.92 10.09
CA LEU A 63 2.52 -4.54 9.39
C LEU A 63 2.74 -6.05 9.32
N SER A 64 1.73 -6.84 9.66
CA SER A 64 1.89 -8.27 9.95
C SER A 64 1.30 -9.19 8.89
N LEU A 65 0.38 -8.70 8.07
CA LEU A 65 -0.44 -9.52 7.19
C LEU A 65 -0.74 -8.72 5.93
N TYR A 66 -0.55 -9.34 4.77
CA TYR A 66 -0.71 -8.73 3.46
C TYR A 66 -1.65 -9.57 2.61
N ILE A 67 -2.64 -8.92 2.02
CA ILE A 67 -3.53 -9.48 1.01
C ILE A 67 -3.28 -8.70 -0.28
N ILE A 68 -3.03 -9.41 -1.36
CA ILE A 68 -2.93 -8.81 -2.69
C ILE A 68 -4.13 -9.21 -3.53
N PHE A 69 -4.55 -8.32 -4.43
CA PHE A 69 -5.63 -8.57 -5.38
C PHE A 69 -5.10 -8.41 -6.79
N ILE A 70 -5.27 -9.46 -7.58
CA ILE A 70 -4.79 -9.55 -8.96
C ILE A 70 -6.02 -9.72 -9.84
N ASP A 71 -6.18 -8.84 -10.82
CA ASP A 71 -7.15 -9.02 -11.89
C ASP A 71 -6.50 -9.78 -13.05
N ASP A 72 -7.25 -10.67 -13.70
CA ASP A 72 -6.75 -11.50 -14.81
C ASP A 72 -6.25 -10.65 -16.01
N GLU A 73 -6.80 -9.44 -16.22
CA GLU A 73 -6.44 -8.55 -17.33
C GLU A 73 -5.42 -7.49 -16.90
N TYR A 74 -5.61 -6.89 -15.72
CA TYR A 74 -4.83 -5.73 -15.27
C TYR A 74 -3.72 -6.06 -14.26
N GLY A 75 -3.59 -7.31 -13.81
CA GLY A 75 -2.59 -7.72 -12.83
C GLY A 75 -2.85 -7.16 -11.44
N LEU A 76 -1.80 -7.01 -10.62
CA LEU A 76 -1.87 -6.50 -9.26
C LEU A 76 -2.45 -5.09 -9.24
N PHE A 77 -3.56 -4.88 -8.53
CA PHE A 77 -4.24 -3.58 -8.46
C PHE A 77 -4.58 -3.12 -7.03
N ASP A 78 -4.47 -3.98 -6.02
CA ASP A 78 -4.70 -3.62 -4.61
C ASP A 78 -3.78 -4.44 -3.70
N ILE A 79 -3.21 -3.77 -2.69
CA ILE A 79 -2.44 -4.39 -1.61
C ILE A 79 -3.03 -3.87 -0.29
N ARG A 80 -3.56 -4.79 0.51
CA ARG A 80 -4.08 -4.49 1.85
C ARG A 80 -3.17 -5.07 2.90
N SER A 81 -2.79 -4.27 3.87
CA SER A 81 -2.01 -4.72 5.01
C SER A 81 -2.64 -4.29 6.32
N VAL A 82 -2.51 -5.11 7.35
CA VAL A 82 -2.98 -4.77 8.71
C VAL A 82 -1.83 -4.66 9.69
N ALA A 83 -1.96 -3.72 10.62
CA ALA A 83 -1.10 -3.60 11.79
C ALA A 83 -1.60 -4.51 12.92
N ASP A 84 -0.76 -4.70 13.93
CA ASP A 84 -1.12 -5.47 15.13
C ASP A 84 -2.23 -4.76 15.94
N ALA A 85 -3.24 -5.52 16.37
CA ALA A 85 -4.38 -5.03 17.15
C ALA A 85 -4.00 -4.59 18.58
N SER A 86 -2.81 -4.93 19.06
CA SER A 86 -2.32 -4.60 20.41
C SER A 86 -1.71 -3.19 20.54
N TYR A 87 -1.68 -2.41 19.46
CA TYR A 87 -1.06 -1.08 19.48
C TYR A 87 -1.84 -0.08 20.34
N SER A 88 -1.09 0.69 21.13
CA SER A 88 -1.61 1.85 21.86
C SER A 88 -1.93 3.02 20.91
N GLU A 89 -2.69 4.01 21.40
CA GLU A 89 -3.13 5.14 20.57
C GLU A 89 -1.94 5.89 19.97
N SER A 90 -0.91 6.14 20.77
CA SER A 90 0.31 6.81 20.31
C SER A 90 1.02 6.01 19.22
N GLN A 91 1.06 4.67 19.33
CA GLN A 91 1.64 3.81 18.31
C GLN A 91 0.85 3.84 17.01
N ILE A 92 -0.50 3.78 17.07
CA ILE A 92 -1.36 3.87 15.89
C ILE A 92 -1.19 5.21 15.18
N ARG A 93 -1.25 6.33 15.93
CA ARG A 93 -1.06 7.67 15.35
C ARG A 93 0.33 7.85 14.75
N THR A 94 1.36 7.33 15.40
CA THR A 94 2.74 7.38 14.89
C THR A 94 2.87 6.59 13.60
N LEU A 95 2.34 5.36 13.55
CA LEU A 95 2.36 4.54 12.35
C LEU A 95 1.58 5.21 11.21
N TYR A 96 0.36 5.68 11.48
CA TYR A 96 -0.46 6.40 10.51
C TYR A 96 0.27 7.61 9.92
N ASN A 97 0.81 8.49 10.76
CA ASN A 97 1.52 9.68 10.28
C ASN A 97 2.81 9.36 9.54
N THR A 98 3.50 8.28 9.92
CA THR A 98 4.71 7.81 9.22
C THR A 98 4.36 7.32 7.83
N LEU A 99 3.37 6.44 7.71
CA LEU A 99 2.91 5.93 6.41
C LEU A 99 2.37 7.07 5.54
N LYS A 100 1.57 7.97 6.11
CA LYS A 100 1.08 9.17 5.42
C LYS A 100 2.22 10.00 4.86
N SER A 101 3.22 10.33 5.69
CA SER A 101 4.37 11.13 5.24
C SER A 101 5.18 10.44 4.14
N GLN A 102 5.35 9.12 4.22
CA GLN A 102 6.07 8.36 3.20
C GLN A 102 5.30 8.35 1.88
N LEU A 103 4.00 8.08 1.91
CA LEU A 103 3.14 8.10 0.73
C LEU A 103 3.05 9.50 0.13
N SER A 104 2.94 10.54 0.96
CA SER A 104 2.92 11.92 0.47
C SER A 104 4.19 12.34 -0.26
N SER A 105 5.34 11.76 0.08
CA SER A 105 6.59 12.02 -0.64
C SER A 105 6.60 11.47 -2.06
N VAL A 106 5.73 10.50 -2.36
CA VAL A 106 5.61 9.83 -3.67
C VAL A 106 4.41 10.36 -4.44
N TYR A 107 3.26 10.51 -3.78
CA TYR A 107 1.96 10.77 -4.41
C TYR A 107 1.41 12.18 -4.14
N GLY A 108 2.16 13.06 -3.46
CA GLY A 108 1.74 14.41 -3.15
C GLY A 108 0.84 14.53 -1.91
N ASP A 109 0.04 15.58 -1.83
CA ASP A 109 -0.79 15.83 -0.65
C ASP A 109 -2.07 14.98 -0.67
N PRO A 110 -2.42 14.32 0.45
CA PRO A 110 -3.66 13.57 0.55
C PRO A 110 -4.84 14.47 0.85
N GLU A 111 -6.02 14.00 0.49
CA GLU A 111 -7.26 14.36 1.16
C GLU A 111 -7.36 13.60 2.48
N GLU A 112 -7.48 14.30 3.60
CA GLU A 112 -7.52 13.72 4.93
C GLU A 112 -8.93 13.78 5.53
N TYR A 113 -9.38 12.66 6.11
CA TYR A 113 -10.59 12.64 6.93
C TYR A 113 -10.27 12.05 8.31
N ASP A 114 -10.60 12.80 9.35
CA ASP A 114 -10.62 12.34 10.75
C ASP A 114 -11.98 12.73 11.35
N GLU A 115 -12.97 11.90 11.09
CA GLU A 115 -14.36 12.16 11.46
C GLU A 115 -14.87 11.13 12.45
N ILE A 116 -15.69 11.57 13.40
CA ILE A 116 -16.42 10.70 14.31
C ILE A 116 -17.91 10.91 14.10
N ASP A 117 -18.68 9.83 14.06
CA ASP A 117 -20.14 9.86 13.98
C ASP A 117 -20.67 10.75 15.12
N TRP A 118 -21.49 11.73 14.76
CA TRP A 118 -22.08 12.68 15.68
C TRP A 118 -23.03 12.01 16.70
N LEU A 119 -23.53 10.81 16.40
CA LEU A 119 -24.30 9.98 17.32
C LEU A 119 -23.42 9.12 18.25
N SER A 120 -22.10 9.07 18.03
CA SER A 120 -21.20 8.26 18.83
C SER A 120 -21.09 8.76 20.27
N GLY A 121 -21.24 7.85 21.23
CA GLY A 121 -20.91 8.10 22.63
C GLY A 121 -19.40 8.08 22.93
N LEU A 122 -18.56 7.82 21.93
CA LEU A 122 -17.12 7.58 22.07
C LEU A 122 -16.26 8.81 21.71
N THR A 123 -16.74 10.02 21.98
CA THR A 123 -16.06 11.29 21.64
C THR A 123 -14.97 11.73 22.64
N GLY A 124 -14.90 11.09 23.81
CA GLY A 124 -13.90 11.43 24.85
C GLY A 124 -12.45 11.12 24.46
N SER A 125 -11.50 11.85 25.07
CA SER A 125 -10.06 11.80 24.75
C SER A 125 -9.34 10.47 25.03
N GLY A 126 -10.00 9.49 25.64
CA GLY A 126 -9.48 8.12 25.84
C GLY A 126 -10.15 7.07 24.96
N ASN A 127 -11.06 7.48 24.07
CA ASN A 127 -11.87 6.57 23.26
C ASN A 127 -11.41 6.48 21.81
N PHE A 128 -10.29 7.10 21.42
CA PHE A 128 -9.86 7.13 20.02
C PHE A 128 -9.77 5.74 19.38
N ILE A 129 -8.99 4.82 19.96
CA ILE A 129 -8.89 3.43 19.46
C ILE A 129 -10.23 2.75 19.46
N ARG A 130 -11.01 2.94 20.53
CA ARG A 130 -12.32 2.31 20.68
C ARG A 130 -13.27 2.80 19.58
N SER A 131 -13.27 4.10 19.27
CA SER A 131 -14.09 4.67 18.22
C SER A 131 -13.69 4.16 16.83
N LEU A 132 -12.39 3.97 16.56
CA LEU A 132 -11.93 3.34 15.32
C LEU A 132 -12.38 1.87 15.24
N PHE A 133 -12.23 1.11 16.33
CA PHE A 133 -12.61 -0.30 16.37
C PHE A 133 -14.11 -0.53 16.20
N HIS A 134 -14.94 0.36 16.75
CA HIS A 134 -16.40 0.30 16.61
C HIS A 134 -16.91 0.79 15.25
N GLY A 135 -16.05 1.42 14.44
CA GLY A 135 -16.46 2.08 13.19
C GLY A 135 -17.12 3.45 13.39
N ASP A 136 -17.13 3.96 14.62
CA ASP A 136 -17.66 5.28 14.95
C ASP A 136 -16.74 6.39 14.46
N ARG A 137 -15.43 6.13 14.36
CA ARG A 137 -14.44 7.06 13.82
C ARG A 137 -13.81 6.51 12.55
N ILE A 138 -13.61 7.38 11.58
CA ILE A 138 -12.81 7.14 10.38
C ILE A 138 -11.58 8.04 10.46
N LEU A 139 -10.39 7.45 10.33
CA LEU A 139 -9.15 8.16 10.11
C LEU A 139 -8.49 7.62 8.84
N ASN A 140 -8.50 8.40 7.77
CA ASN A 140 -7.89 8.02 6.50
C ASN A 140 -7.19 9.20 5.80
N SER A 141 -6.26 8.84 4.91
CA SER A 141 -5.65 9.75 3.94
C SER A 141 -5.78 9.10 2.57
N THR A 142 -6.27 9.86 1.59
CA THR A 142 -6.49 9.39 0.23
C THR A 142 -5.74 10.27 -0.74
N TRP A 143 -4.92 9.65 -1.59
CA TRP A 143 -4.22 10.31 -2.68
C TRP A 143 -4.96 10.02 -3.97
N TYR A 144 -5.19 11.07 -4.76
CA TYR A 144 -5.76 10.95 -6.10
C TYR A 144 -4.65 11.21 -7.10
N LEU A 145 -4.41 10.23 -7.98
CA LEU A 145 -3.51 10.41 -9.10
C LEU A 145 -4.32 11.04 -10.25
N ASP A 146 -3.85 12.17 -10.78
CA ASP A 146 -4.48 12.79 -11.95
C ASP A 146 -4.40 11.82 -13.13
N SER A 147 -5.54 11.48 -13.73
CA SER A 147 -5.64 10.44 -14.76
C SER A 147 -4.95 10.79 -16.08
N THR A 148 -4.34 11.98 -16.19
CA THR A 148 -3.67 12.44 -17.42
C THR A 148 -2.29 11.83 -17.66
N GLU A 149 -1.74 11.03 -16.73
CA GLU A 149 -0.44 10.37 -16.89
C GLU A 149 -0.52 8.92 -17.42
N TYR A 150 -1.72 8.34 -17.56
CA TYR A 150 -1.90 6.93 -17.97
C TYR A 150 -2.35 6.74 -19.43
N ASP A 151 -2.63 7.81 -20.18
CA ASP A 151 -3.09 7.73 -21.58
C ASP A 151 -1.96 7.55 -22.61
N ASP A 152 -0.68 7.52 -22.19
CA ASP A 152 0.49 7.47 -23.09
C ASP A 152 1.35 6.19 -22.97
N ALA A 153 0.84 5.10 -22.35
CA ALA A 153 1.55 3.82 -22.22
C ALA A 153 1.03 2.74 -23.19
#